data_AF-A0AAX2ITM8-F1
#
_entry.id   AF-A0AAX2ITM8-F1
#
_cell.length_a   1.000
_cell.length_b   1.000
_cell.length_c   1.000
_cell.angle_alpha   90.00
_cell.angle_beta   90.00
_cell.angle_gamma   90.00
#
_symmetry.space_group_name_H-M   'P 1'
#
loop_
_entity.id
_entity.type
_entity.pdbx_description
1 polymer ?
#
loop_
_entity_poly.entity_id
_entity_poly.type
_entity_poly.pdbx_seq_one_letter_code
_entity_poly.pdbx_strand_id
1 'polypeptide(L)'
;MWYVNIMRNLLDKLPEASRKDGESFLDKLFLAVKRVDKMPEMEFFLGLIEKSFLKFENEKSGSVTLVKFSRHILGLTLLHIKSSNDRAIWNSDFIPVLEEMKRFLDTEKEVKPFYKFLNQLEVEVFVSLNHQLAIDFKHFSSILKGNSELQTIQSFTEACKGLGQDSSEEFSQVMKDAEAHMINLQFANDFNSGFNLEGIDENLENTTLQKSSNANSMSISVNKWHRLSVFKSLATSGELNDQTSLFINQNNGLI
;
A
#
# COMPACT_ATOMS: atom_id res chain seq x y z
N MET A 1 8.92 -6.76 5.81
CA MET A 1 7.95 -6.81 4.68
C MET A 1 8.00 -5.45 3.99
N TRP A 2 8.09 -5.41 2.65
CA TRP A 2 8.38 -4.17 1.92
C TRP A 2 7.43 -3.02 2.28
N TYR A 3 6.14 -3.29 2.37
CA TYR A 3 5.11 -2.30 2.69
C TYR A 3 5.25 -1.74 4.11
N VAL A 4 5.67 -2.54 5.08
CA VAL A 4 5.90 -2.06 6.46
C VAL A 4 7.08 -1.10 6.48
N ASN A 5 8.17 -1.43 5.77
CA ASN A 5 9.35 -0.58 5.70
C ASN A 5 9.00 0.79 5.10
N ILE A 6 8.21 0.81 4.02
CA ILE A 6 7.76 2.07 3.41
C ILE A 6 6.90 2.87 4.40
N MET A 7 5.89 2.24 5.01
CA MET A 7 4.99 2.91 5.96
C MET A 7 5.71 3.46 7.20
N ARG A 8 6.81 2.81 7.62
CA ARG A 8 7.62 3.29 8.76
C ARG A 8 8.30 4.64 8.49
N ASN A 9 8.50 5.04 7.24
CA ASN A 9 9.02 6.38 6.92
C ASN A 9 8.06 7.50 7.37
N LEU A 10 6.75 7.24 7.48
CA LEU A 10 5.78 8.21 8.00
C LEU A 10 5.84 8.40 9.52
N LEU A 11 6.63 7.59 10.25
CA LEU A 11 6.75 7.72 11.70
C LEU A 11 7.49 9.02 12.09
N ASP A 12 8.25 9.63 11.19
CA ASP A 12 8.89 10.92 11.44
C ASP A 12 7.88 12.05 11.72
N LYS A 13 6.65 11.91 11.18
CA LYS A 13 5.51 12.81 11.36
C LYS A 13 4.94 12.78 12.77
N LEU A 14 5.19 11.69 13.51
CA LEU A 14 4.81 11.58 14.92
C LEU A 14 5.82 12.29 15.83
N PRO A 15 5.38 12.85 16.96
CA PRO A 15 6.26 13.24 18.05
C PRO A 15 7.20 12.10 18.41
N GLU A 16 8.46 12.41 18.71
CA GLU A 16 9.49 11.40 19.01
C GLU A 16 9.04 10.40 20.09
N ALA A 17 8.41 10.90 21.15
CA ALA A 17 7.85 10.10 22.23
C ALA A 17 6.80 9.07 21.80
N SER A 18 6.13 9.28 20.66
CA SER A 18 5.07 8.41 20.15
C SER A 18 5.51 7.50 19.00
N ARG A 19 6.75 7.64 18.49
CA ARG A 19 7.22 6.87 17.31
C ARG A 19 7.23 5.38 17.55
N LYS A 20 7.66 4.94 18.73
CA LYS A 20 7.66 3.51 19.12
C LYS A 20 6.25 2.93 19.18
N ASP A 21 5.29 3.71 19.67
CA ASP A 21 3.88 3.31 19.67
C ASP A 21 3.30 3.28 18.26
N GLY A 22 3.71 4.21 17.39
CA GLY A 22 3.36 4.20 15.97
C GLY A 22 3.89 2.96 15.24
N GLU A 23 5.14 2.55 15.50
CA GLU A 23 5.70 1.31 14.98
C GLU A 23 4.92 0.08 15.49
N SER A 24 4.65 0.03 16.80
CA SER A 24 3.85 -1.04 17.41
C SER A 24 2.44 -1.11 16.82
N PHE A 25 1.83 0.03 16.51
CA PHE A 25 0.55 0.11 15.83
C PHE A 25 0.62 -0.48 14.42
N LEU A 26 1.61 -0.09 13.60
CA LEU A 26 1.77 -0.63 12.24
C LEU A 26 1.97 -2.15 12.25
N ASP A 27 2.82 -2.66 13.13
CA ASP A 27 3.07 -4.10 13.24
C ASP A 27 1.79 -4.89 13.61
N LYS A 28 1.02 -4.38 14.58
CA LYS A 28 -0.26 -4.98 14.98
C LYS A 28 -1.32 -4.86 13.89
N LEU A 29 -1.35 -3.76 13.15
CA LEU A 29 -2.29 -3.55 12.06
C LEU A 29 -2.08 -4.58 10.95
N PHE A 30 -0.85 -4.75 10.47
CA PHE A 30 -0.57 -5.73 9.41
C PHE A 30 -0.74 -7.19 9.89
N LEU A 31 -0.52 -7.46 11.18
CA LEU A 31 -0.90 -8.74 11.79
C LEU A 31 -2.42 -8.94 11.76
N ALA A 32 -3.21 -7.92 12.09
CA ALA A 32 -4.67 -7.98 12.07
C ALA A 32 -5.19 -8.20 10.64
N VAL A 33 -4.65 -7.49 9.66
CA VAL A 33 -4.97 -7.68 8.24
C VAL A 33 -4.75 -9.13 7.83
N LYS A 34 -3.59 -9.71 8.14
CA LYS A 34 -3.27 -11.11 7.81
C LYS A 34 -4.22 -12.14 8.45
N ARG A 35 -4.80 -11.81 9.61
CA ARG A 35 -5.78 -12.66 10.30
C ARG A 35 -7.16 -12.59 9.66
N VAL A 36 -7.57 -11.40 9.19
CA VAL A 36 -8.85 -11.19 8.49
C VAL A 36 -8.79 -11.72 7.07
N ASP A 37 -7.72 -11.42 6.36
CA ASP A 37 -7.45 -11.90 5.01
C ASP A 37 -6.04 -12.47 4.92
N LYS A 38 -5.95 -13.79 4.70
CA LYS A 38 -4.67 -14.51 4.65
C LYS A 38 -3.80 -14.09 3.46
N MET A 39 -4.42 -13.59 2.39
CA MET A 39 -3.72 -13.23 1.16
C MET A 39 -4.36 -11.96 0.57
N PRO A 40 -4.14 -10.78 1.19
CA PRO A 40 -4.63 -9.53 0.66
C PRO A 40 -4.07 -9.28 -0.74
N GLU A 41 -4.90 -8.74 -1.62
CA GLU A 41 -4.51 -8.37 -2.99
C GLU A 41 -3.44 -7.27 -2.98
N MET A 42 -2.64 -7.18 -4.05
CA MET A 42 -1.57 -6.19 -4.14
C MET A 42 -2.12 -4.75 -4.04
N GLU A 43 -3.26 -4.50 -4.66
CA GLU A 43 -4.00 -3.23 -4.68
C GLU A 43 -4.30 -2.71 -3.27
N PHE A 44 -4.52 -3.60 -2.29
CA PHE A 44 -4.68 -3.20 -0.90
C PHE A 44 -3.42 -2.48 -0.38
N PHE A 45 -2.24 -3.07 -0.59
CA PHE A 45 -0.99 -2.51 -0.10
C PHE A 45 -0.63 -1.23 -0.84
N LEU A 46 -0.81 -1.21 -2.17
CA LEU A 46 -0.53 -0.03 -3.00
C LEU A 46 -1.41 1.16 -2.59
N GLY A 47 -2.72 0.93 -2.45
CA GLY A 47 -3.67 1.97 -2.03
C GLY A 47 -3.44 2.45 -0.62
N LEU A 48 -3.20 1.54 0.33
CA LEU A 48 -2.93 1.91 1.72
C LEU A 48 -1.68 2.81 1.82
N ILE A 49 -0.59 2.46 1.14
CA ILE A 49 0.64 3.25 1.16
C ILE A 49 0.41 4.60 0.50
N GLU A 50 -0.07 4.62 -0.74
CA GLU A 50 -0.22 5.86 -1.52
C GLU A 50 -1.11 6.87 -0.79
N LYS A 51 -2.28 6.44 -0.30
CA LYS A 51 -3.20 7.32 0.43
C LYS A 51 -2.68 7.74 1.80
N SER A 52 -1.88 6.91 2.47
CA SER A 52 -1.25 7.31 3.74
C SER A 52 -0.20 8.39 3.53
N PHE A 53 0.62 8.28 2.49
CA PHE A 53 1.59 9.31 2.13
C PHE A 53 0.88 10.58 1.68
N LEU A 54 -0.14 10.49 0.84
CA LEU A 54 -0.94 11.64 0.41
C LEU A 54 -1.47 12.45 1.60
N LYS A 55 -1.83 11.77 2.70
CA LYS A 55 -2.30 12.42 3.92
C LYS A 55 -1.20 13.10 4.73
N PHE A 56 -0.02 12.49 4.82
CA PHE A 56 0.96 12.81 5.87
C PHE A 56 2.32 13.29 5.36
N GLU A 57 2.67 13.09 4.10
CA GLU A 57 4.01 13.38 3.57
C GLU A 57 4.40 14.85 3.73
N ASN A 58 3.43 15.75 3.56
CA ASN A 58 3.58 17.20 3.63
C ASN A 58 3.37 17.76 5.05
N GLU A 59 3.00 16.92 6.02
CA GLU A 59 2.91 17.32 7.41
C GLU A 59 4.31 17.54 7.99
N LYS A 60 4.43 18.50 8.90
CA LYS A 60 5.69 18.79 9.59
C LYS A 60 6.09 17.61 10.48
N SER A 61 7.37 17.25 10.53
CA SER A 61 7.85 16.22 11.45
C SER A 61 7.46 16.55 12.90
N GLY A 62 6.99 15.54 13.64
CA GLY A 62 6.50 15.70 15.01
C GLY A 62 5.13 16.38 15.18
N SER A 63 4.43 16.76 14.11
CA SER A 63 3.16 17.51 14.21
C SER A 63 1.90 16.62 14.25
N VAL A 64 2.01 15.36 13.85
CA VAL A 64 0.86 14.45 13.75
C VAL A 64 0.73 13.65 15.04
N THR A 65 -0.40 13.78 15.73
CA THR A 65 -0.66 12.95 16.92
C THR A 65 -0.79 11.47 16.54
N LEU A 66 -0.40 10.57 17.44
CA LEU A 66 -0.57 9.12 17.28
C LEU A 66 -2.03 8.74 16.95
N VAL A 67 -3.01 9.35 17.65
CA VAL A 67 -4.44 9.07 17.42
C VAL A 67 -4.87 9.44 16.00
N LYS A 68 -4.51 10.63 15.50
CA LYS A 68 -4.78 11.06 14.11
C LYS A 68 -4.18 10.08 13.10
N PHE A 69 -2.92 9.68 13.31
CA PHE A 69 -2.20 8.75 12.46
C PHE A 69 -2.87 7.36 12.44
N SER A 70 -3.08 6.77 13.61
CA SER A 70 -3.64 5.43 13.75
C SER A 70 -5.08 5.34 13.25
N ARG A 71 -5.92 6.33 13.56
CA ARG A 71 -7.32 6.36 13.09
C ARG A 71 -7.40 6.44 11.56
N HIS A 72 -6.59 7.31 10.94
CA HIS A 72 -6.61 7.48 9.49
C HIS A 72 -6.13 6.22 8.76
N ILE A 73 -4.99 5.66 9.18
CA ILE A 73 -4.43 4.45 8.57
C ILE A 73 -5.35 3.24 8.78
N LEU A 74 -5.98 3.12 9.95
CA LEU A 74 -6.98 2.08 10.18
C LEU A 74 -8.18 2.26 9.25
N GLY A 75 -8.72 3.47 9.11
CA GLY A 75 -9.82 3.74 8.17
C GLY A 75 -9.45 3.41 6.71
N LEU A 76 -8.24 3.78 6.26
CA LEU A 76 -7.71 3.38 4.95
C LEU A 76 -7.61 1.87 4.81
N THR A 77 -7.19 1.18 5.86
CA THR A 77 -7.09 -0.29 5.88
C THR A 77 -8.45 -0.94 5.67
N LEU A 78 -9.47 -0.47 6.41
CA LEU A 78 -10.85 -0.97 6.29
C LEU A 78 -11.43 -0.72 4.89
N LEU A 79 -11.16 0.44 4.29
CA LEU A 79 -11.60 0.77 2.93
C LEU A 79 -10.90 -0.09 1.88
N HIS A 80 -9.57 -0.09 1.89
CA HIS A 80 -8.81 -0.71 0.82
C HIS A 80 -9.01 -2.22 0.80
N ILE A 81 -9.03 -2.88 1.96
CA ILE A 81 -9.17 -4.34 2.02
C ILE A 81 -10.51 -4.83 1.45
N LYS A 82 -11.58 -4.05 1.62
CA LYS A 82 -12.91 -4.33 1.06
C LYS A 82 -12.99 -3.97 -0.41
N SER A 83 -12.35 -2.87 -0.81
CA SER A 83 -12.41 -2.40 -2.19
C SER A 83 -11.57 -3.24 -3.14
N SER A 84 -10.49 -3.87 -2.64
CA SER A 84 -9.56 -4.67 -3.43
C SER A 84 -9.93 -6.15 -3.49
N ASN A 85 -10.76 -6.65 -2.58
CA ASN A 85 -11.10 -8.06 -2.48
C ASN A 85 -12.56 -8.29 -2.90
N ASP A 86 -12.80 -9.28 -3.75
CA ASP A 86 -14.17 -9.66 -4.16
C ASP A 86 -14.91 -10.44 -3.04
N ARG A 87 -14.20 -10.87 -2.00
CA ARG A 87 -14.79 -11.48 -0.80
C ARG A 87 -15.41 -10.40 0.07
N ALA A 88 -16.60 -10.69 0.59
CA ALA A 88 -17.24 -9.84 1.57
C ALA A 88 -16.43 -9.82 2.88
N ILE A 89 -15.77 -8.71 3.15
CA ILE A 89 -15.08 -8.42 4.41
C ILE A 89 -15.87 -7.32 5.15
N TRP A 90 -16.24 -7.59 6.38
CA TRP A 90 -17.04 -6.69 7.21
C TRP A 90 -16.19 -6.08 8.32
N ASN A 91 -16.57 -4.90 8.81
CA ASN A 91 -15.88 -4.28 9.96
C ASN A 91 -15.97 -5.16 11.22
N SER A 92 -16.98 -6.03 11.32
CA SER A 92 -17.10 -7.01 12.40
C SER A 92 -15.97 -8.04 12.41
N ASP A 93 -15.41 -8.38 11.24
CA ASP A 93 -14.34 -9.38 11.12
C ASP A 93 -13.03 -8.88 11.74
N PHE A 94 -12.88 -7.56 11.82
CA PHE A 94 -11.75 -6.90 12.47
C PHE A 94 -11.88 -6.84 13.99
N ILE A 95 -13.09 -6.81 14.56
CA ILE A 95 -13.29 -6.59 16.01
C ILE A 95 -12.44 -7.53 16.88
N PRO A 96 -12.41 -8.86 16.64
CA PRO A 96 -11.64 -9.77 17.49
C PRO A 96 -10.12 -9.52 17.44
N VAL A 97 -9.61 -8.91 16.37
CA VAL A 97 -8.17 -8.72 16.13
C VAL A 97 -7.68 -7.31 16.43
N LEU A 98 -8.57 -6.33 16.55
CA LEU A 98 -8.22 -4.94 16.86
C LEU A 98 -8.23 -4.61 18.36
N GLU A 99 -8.60 -5.55 19.24
CA GLU A 99 -8.76 -5.29 20.69
C GLU A 99 -7.50 -4.65 21.31
N GLU A 100 -6.33 -5.20 20.97
CA GLU A 100 -5.04 -4.70 21.48
C GLU A 100 -4.60 -3.37 20.87
N MET A 101 -5.33 -2.87 19.87
CA MET A 101 -5.02 -1.60 19.18
C MET A 101 -5.90 -0.45 19.65
N LYS A 102 -6.95 -0.71 20.45
CA LYS A 102 -7.83 0.33 21.01
C LYS A 102 -7.07 1.45 21.72
N ARG A 103 -5.97 1.11 22.41
CA ARG A 103 -5.09 2.07 23.09
C ARG A 103 -4.51 3.15 22.17
N PHE A 104 -4.29 2.85 20.89
CA PHE A 104 -3.75 3.81 19.92
C PHE A 104 -4.83 4.71 19.32
N LEU A 105 -6.10 4.31 19.45
CA LEU A 105 -7.24 4.92 18.80
C LEU A 105 -7.99 5.89 19.73
N ASP A 106 -7.60 6.00 21.00
CA ASP A 106 -8.30 6.78 22.05
C ASP A 106 -9.80 6.46 22.11
N THR A 107 -10.15 5.17 21.98
CA THR A 107 -11.56 4.71 21.97
C THR A 107 -12.15 4.53 23.36
N GLU A 108 -11.34 4.63 24.42
CA GLU A 108 -11.81 4.49 25.81
C GLU A 108 -12.81 5.57 26.22
N LYS A 109 -12.77 6.73 25.54
CA LYS A 109 -13.70 7.84 25.74
C LYS A 109 -14.98 7.71 24.91
N GLU A 110 -15.06 6.73 24.02
CA GLU A 110 -16.19 6.59 23.12
C GLU A 110 -17.31 5.75 23.74
N VAL A 111 -18.48 6.37 23.90
CA VAL A 111 -19.70 5.71 24.40
C VAL A 111 -20.29 4.73 23.37
N LYS A 112 -19.84 4.79 22.11
CA LYS A 112 -20.39 4.00 21.01
C LYS A 112 -19.78 2.59 20.97
N PRO A 113 -20.55 1.57 20.55
CA PRO A 113 -19.99 0.25 20.24
C PRO A 113 -18.85 0.34 19.22
N PHE A 114 -17.80 -0.46 19.43
CA PHE A 114 -16.58 -0.39 18.63
C PHE A 114 -16.81 -0.58 17.12
N TYR A 115 -17.75 -1.42 16.71
CA TYR A 115 -18.10 -1.56 15.28
C TYR A 115 -18.65 -0.28 14.66
N LYS A 116 -19.40 0.54 15.42
CA LYS A 116 -19.90 1.84 14.95
C LYS A 116 -18.76 2.83 14.79
N PHE A 117 -17.77 2.77 15.68
CA PHE A 117 -16.55 3.55 15.55
C PHE A 117 -15.78 3.16 14.29
N LEU A 118 -15.63 1.86 13.98
CA LEU A 118 -14.98 1.41 12.74
C LEU A 118 -15.73 1.88 11.49
N ASN A 119 -17.07 1.79 11.48
CA ASN A 119 -17.88 2.34 10.38
C ASN A 119 -17.69 3.85 10.22
N GLN A 120 -17.60 4.58 11.34
CA GLN A 120 -17.38 6.02 11.32
C GLN A 120 -16.00 6.36 10.75
N LEU A 121 -14.93 5.66 11.17
CA LEU A 121 -13.59 5.84 10.63
C LEU A 121 -13.54 5.61 9.12
N GLU A 122 -14.17 4.54 8.65
CA GLU A 122 -14.25 4.21 7.23
C GLU A 122 -14.88 5.34 6.42
N VAL A 123 -16.03 5.86 6.89
CA VAL A 123 -16.73 6.97 6.23
C VAL A 123 -15.92 8.26 6.27
N GLU A 124 -15.35 8.62 7.43
CA GLU A 124 -14.53 9.83 7.58
C GLU A 124 -13.33 9.83 6.65
N VAL A 125 -12.63 8.69 6.53
CA VAL A 125 -11.51 8.57 5.61
C VAL A 125 -11.98 8.66 4.17
N PHE A 126 -13.05 7.97 3.78
CA PHE A 126 -13.56 7.98 2.42
C PHE A 126 -13.96 9.40 1.96
N VAL A 127 -14.62 10.15 2.85
CA VAL A 127 -14.94 11.57 2.63
C VAL A 127 -13.67 12.42 2.53
N SER A 128 -12.68 12.18 3.41
CA SER A 128 -11.41 12.94 3.39
C SER A 128 -10.59 12.75 2.11
N LEU A 129 -10.84 11.64 1.38
CA LEU A 129 -10.25 11.35 0.08
C LEU A 129 -11.08 11.90 -1.09
N ASN A 130 -12.12 12.71 -0.82
CA ASN A 130 -13.12 13.10 -1.83
C ASN A 130 -13.69 11.88 -2.57
N HIS A 131 -13.84 10.75 -1.87
CA HIS A 131 -14.34 9.48 -2.41
C HIS A 131 -13.44 8.85 -3.50
N GLN A 132 -12.18 9.29 -3.63
CA GLN A 132 -11.23 8.76 -4.61
C GLN A 132 -10.33 7.68 -4.01
N LEU A 133 -10.64 6.42 -4.31
CA LEU A 133 -9.84 5.25 -3.88
C LEU A 133 -8.85 4.77 -4.95
N ALA A 134 -8.91 5.33 -6.16
CA ALA A 134 -7.96 4.99 -7.21
C ALA A 134 -6.54 5.36 -6.80
N ILE A 135 -5.61 4.45 -7.07
CA ILE A 135 -4.19 4.61 -6.76
C ILE A 135 -3.62 5.58 -7.79
N ASP A 136 -3.00 6.65 -7.31
CA ASP A 136 -2.15 7.48 -8.17
C ASP A 136 -0.79 6.78 -8.32
N PHE A 137 -0.62 6.04 -9.41
CA PHE A 137 0.61 5.28 -9.66
C PHE A 137 1.84 6.16 -9.86
N LYS A 138 1.68 7.40 -10.34
CA LYS A 138 2.80 8.34 -10.47
C LYS A 138 3.27 8.84 -9.11
N HIS A 139 2.31 9.14 -8.23
CA HIS A 139 2.59 9.45 -6.83
C HIS A 139 3.24 8.25 -6.14
N PHE A 140 2.70 7.04 -6.34
CA PHE A 140 3.26 5.81 -5.77
C PHE A 140 4.70 5.52 -6.23
N SER A 141 5.02 5.67 -7.52
CA SER A 141 6.41 5.60 -8.02
C SER A 141 7.34 6.58 -7.28
N SER A 142 6.85 7.79 -7.00
CA SER A 142 7.62 8.81 -6.30
C SER A 142 7.87 8.43 -4.84
N ILE A 143 6.86 7.86 -4.16
CA ILE A 143 6.99 7.30 -2.81
C ILE A 143 8.06 6.20 -2.81
N LEU A 144 7.97 5.23 -3.72
CA LEU A 144 8.94 4.13 -3.82
C LEU A 144 10.37 4.65 -3.95
N LYS A 145 10.60 5.60 -4.85
CA LYS A 145 11.93 6.19 -5.10
C LYS A 145 12.48 6.96 -3.89
N GLY A 146 11.60 7.63 -3.13
CA GLY A 146 12.01 8.44 -1.98
C GLY A 146 12.16 7.67 -0.66
N ASN A 147 11.52 6.49 -0.55
CA ASN A 147 11.31 5.81 0.74
C ASN A 147 11.71 4.34 0.74
N SER A 148 12.42 3.87 -0.29
CA SER A 148 12.85 2.48 -0.40
C SER A 148 14.37 2.36 -0.39
N GLU A 149 14.87 1.57 0.56
CA GLU A 149 16.22 1.01 0.48
C GLU A 149 16.26 -0.16 -0.51
N LEU A 150 17.48 -0.59 -0.88
CA LEU A 150 17.68 -1.66 -1.86
C LEU A 150 16.89 -2.94 -1.53
N GLN A 151 16.94 -3.38 -0.28
CA GLN A 151 16.21 -4.57 0.16
C GLN A 151 14.68 -4.40 0.06
N THR A 152 14.19 -3.18 0.32
CA THR A 152 12.76 -2.86 0.26
C THR A 152 12.27 -2.87 -1.18
N ILE A 153 13.00 -2.24 -2.11
CA ILE A 153 12.61 -2.24 -3.53
C ILE A 153 12.73 -3.63 -4.17
N GLN A 154 13.74 -4.42 -3.80
CA GLN A 154 13.86 -5.82 -4.23
C GLN A 154 12.67 -6.68 -3.75
N SER A 155 12.28 -6.49 -2.49
CA SER A 155 11.13 -7.20 -1.92
C SER A 155 9.81 -6.80 -2.58
N PHE A 156 9.67 -5.53 -2.98
CA PHE A 156 8.52 -5.04 -3.74
C PHE A 156 8.47 -5.63 -5.15
N THR A 157 9.59 -5.57 -5.88
CA THR A 157 9.65 -6.08 -7.26
C THR A 157 9.40 -7.59 -7.31
N GLU A 158 9.96 -8.35 -6.36
CA GLU A 158 9.68 -9.78 -6.21
C GLU A 158 8.20 -10.05 -5.94
N ALA A 159 7.58 -9.30 -5.03
CA ALA A 159 6.17 -9.48 -4.69
C ALA A 159 5.22 -9.17 -5.86
N CYS A 160 5.67 -8.39 -6.83
CA CYS A 160 4.89 -8.03 -8.03
C CYS A 160 5.18 -8.94 -9.24
N LYS A 161 6.13 -9.88 -9.14
CA LYS A 161 6.41 -10.82 -10.24
C LYS A 161 5.17 -11.65 -10.56
N GLY A 162 4.83 -11.72 -11.84
CA GLY A 162 3.66 -12.46 -12.33
C GLY A 162 2.36 -11.65 -12.37
N LEU A 163 2.31 -10.44 -11.82
CA LEU A 163 1.14 -9.55 -11.97
C LEU A 163 1.07 -8.88 -13.36
N GLY A 164 2.16 -8.92 -14.13
CA GLY A 164 2.36 -8.12 -15.35
C GLY A 164 1.62 -8.55 -16.62
N GLN A 165 0.97 -9.73 -16.65
CA GLN A 165 0.26 -10.17 -17.86
C GLN A 165 -1.10 -9.48 -18.05
N ASP A 166 -1.74 -9.02 -16.95
CA ASP A 166 -3.07 -8.39 -16.96
C ASP A 166 -3.10 -7.02 -16.24
N SER A 167 -1.94 -6.41 -15.99
CA SER A 167 -1.84 -5.13 -15.29
C SER A 167 -2.09 -3.91 -16.18
N SER A 168 -2.47 -2.77 -15.58
CA SER A 168 -2.60 -1.51 -16.32
C SER A 168 -1.26 -0.99 -16.84
N GLU A 169 -1.30 -0.10 -17.83
CA GLU A 169 -0.10 0.56 -18.37
C GLU A 169 0.62 1.39 -17.30
N GLU A 170 -0.14 2.05 -16.43
CA GLU A 170 0.40 2.86 -15.34
C GLU A 170 1.14 1.98 -14.31
N PHE A 171 0.57 0.84 -13.92
CA PHE A 171 1.27 -0.10 -13.04
C PHE A 171 2.51 -0.70 -13.72
N SER A 172 2.43 -0.97 -15.02
CA SER A 172 3.59 -1.43 -15.79
C SER A 172 4.72 -0.39 -15.78
N GLN A 173 4.37 0.90 -15.78
CA GLN A 173 5.35 1.98 -15.63
C GLN A 173 5.95 2.01 -14.21
N VAL A 174 5.15 1.82 -13.16
CA VAL A 174 5.66 1.67 -11.77
C VAL A 174 6.71 0.56 -11.69
N MET A 175 6.45 -0.58 -12.33
CA MET A 175 7.40 -1.69 -12.34
C MET A 175 8.72 -1.32 -13.03
N LYS A 176 8.67 -0.66 -14.19
CA LYS A 176 9.88 -0.16 -14.88
C LYS A 176 10.65 0.84 -14.01
N ASP A 177 9.94 1.78 -13.38
CA ASP A 177 10.54 2.79 -12.51
C ASP A 177 11.22 2.14 -11.29
N ALA A 178 10.56 1.14 -10.68
CA ALA A 178 11.08 0.39 -9.55
C ALA A 178 12.33 -0.42 -9.92
N GLU A 179 12.34 -1.08 -11.07
CA GLU A 179 13.51 -1.81 -11.59
C GLU A 179 14.68 -0.86 -11.86
N ALA A 180 14.43 0.28 -12.51
CA ALA A 180 15.46 1.29 -12.75
C ALA A 180 16.03 1.85 -11.44
N HIS A 181 15.17 2.10 -10.44
CA HIS A 181 15.60 2.57 -9.12
C HIS A 181 16.42 1.51 -8.38
N MET A 182 16.03 0.24 -8.44
CA MET A 182 16.76 -0.88 -7.86
C MET A 182 18.18 -1.00 -8.43
N ILE A 183 18.31 -0.89 -9.76
CA ILE A 183 19.61 -0.89 -10.45
C ILE A 183 20.50 0.26 -9.95
N ASN A 184 19.94 1.47 -9.85
CA ASN A 184 20.68 2.63 -9.34
C ASN A 184 21.16 2.44 -7.89
N LEU A 185 20.33 1.85 -7.03
CA LEU A 185 20.70 1.53 -5.64
C LEU A 185 21.78 0.44 -5.55
N GLN A 186 21.74 -0.56 -6.43
CA GLN A 186 22.79 -1.59 -6.54
C GLN A 186 24.14 -0.95 -6.88
N PHE A 187 24.19 -0.13 -7.93
CA PHE A 187 25.42 0.57 -8.29
C PHE A 187 25.96 1.43 -7.14
N ALA A 188 25.10 2.20 -6.47
CA ALA A 188 25.52 3.04 -5.35
C ALA A 188 26.15 2.22 -4.19
N ASN A 189 25.59 1.06 -3.88
CA ASN A 189 26.13 0.17 -2.86
C ASN A 189 27.47 -0.47 -3.27
N ASP A 190 27.60 -0.88 -4.53
CA ASP A 190 28.84 -1.46 -5.05
C ASP A 190 29.99 -0.44 -4.97
N PHE A 191 29.75 0.82 -5.34
CA PHE A 191 30.72 1.92 -5.19
C PHE A 191 31.09 2.20 -3.74
N ASN A 192 30.14 2.16 -2.81
CA ASN A 192 30.41 2.37 -1.38
C ASN A 192 31.18 1.19 -0.76
N SER A 193 31.02 -0.02 -1.27
CA SER A 193 31.74 -1.21 -0.81
C SER A 193 33.18 -1.30 -1.34
N GLY A 194 33.47 -0.67 -2.48
CA GLY A 194 34.78 -0.69 -3.14
C GLY A 194 35.84 0.25 -2.56
N PHE A 195 35.51 1.03 -1.52
CA PHE A 195 36.44 1.98 -0.87
C PHE A 195 37.06 1.51 0.45
N ASN A 196 36.77 0.28 0.90
CA ASN A 196 37.55 -0.36 1.97
C ASN A 196 38.72 -1.14 1.36
N LEU A 197 39.70 -0.42 0.81
CA LEU A 197 41.02 -0.96 0.47
C LEU A 197 41.97 -0.73 1.66
N GLU A 198 41.90 -1.64 2.64
CA GLU A 198 43.04 -1.91 3.52
C GLU A 198 43.53 -3.34 3.21
N GLY A 199 44.81 -3.43 2.86
CA GLY A 199 45.55 -4.70 2.81
C GLY A 199 45.89 -5.18 1.41
N ILE A 200 47.06 -4.77 0.94
CA ILE A 200 47.84 -5.46 -0.08
C ILE A 200 48.02 -6.92 0.38
N ASP A 201 47.67 -7.89 -0.47
CA ASP A 201 48.44 -9.12 -0.52
C ASP A 201 48.53 -9.62 -1.98
N GLU A 202 49.77 -9.72 -2.44
CA GLU A 202 50.16 -10.26 -3.72
C GLU A 202 49.94 -11.77 -3.67
N ASN A 203 48.95 -12.30 -4.39
CA ASN A 203 49.04 -13.64 -4.98
C ASN A 203 48.04 -13.77 -6.13
N LEU A 204 48.55 -13.45 -7.31
CA LEU A 204 47.97 -13.75 -8.59
C LEU A 204 48.18 -15.25 -8.86
N GLU A 205 47.19 -16.11 -8.63
CA GLU A 205 47.18 -17.44 -9.27
C GLU A 205 45.76 -18.04 -9.37
N ASN A 206 45.30 -18.14 -10.62
CA ASN A 206 44.37 -19.13 -11.20
C ASN A 206 43.28 -19.78 -10.33
N THR A 207 41.99 -19.58 -10.68
CA THR A 207 41.10 -20.70 -11.12
C THR A 207 39.72 -20.24 -11.64
N THR A 208 39.53 -20.48 -12.94
CA THR A 208 38.40 -21.13 -13.63
C THR A 208 36.94 -20.80 -13.27
N LEU A 209 36.27 -20.18 -14.26
CA LEU A 209 34.82 -20.22 -14.53
C LEU A 209 34.18 -21.59 -14.24
N GLN A 210 33.22 -21.65 -13.32
CA GLN A 210 32.20 -22.68 -13.30
C GLN A 210 30.79 -22.09 -13.36
N LYS A 211 30.22 -22.27 -14.55
CA LYS A 211 28.81 -22.16 -14.92
C LYS A 211 28.04 -23.25 -14.16
N SER A 212 27.10 -22.88 -13.30
CA SER A 212 26.10 -23.84 -12.78
C SER A 212 24.76 -23.60 -13.46
N SER A 213 24.31 -24.66 -14.12
CA SER A 213 23.03 -24.85 -14.78
C SER A 213 22.07 -25.64 -13.89
N ASN A 214 20.77 -25.44 -14.14
CA ASN A 214 19.58 -26.13 -13.61
C ASN A 214 18.97 -25.50 -12.34
N ALA A 215 17.66 -25.37 -12.18
CA ALA A 215 16.58 -26.16 -12.78
C ALA A 215 15.30 -25.34 -13.02
N ASN A 216 14.62 -25.66 -14.12
CA ASN A 216 13.22 -25.34 -14.35
C ASN A 216 12.36 -25.99 -13.26
N SER A 217 11.51 -25.21 -12.58
CA SER A 217 10.24 -25.72 -12.06
C SER A 217 9.12 -24.78 -12.52
N MET A 218 8.26 -25.34 -13.37
CA MET A 218 7.06 -24.70 -13.89
C MET A 218 6.01 -24.77 -12.77
N SER A 219 5.64 -23.63 -12.18
CA SER A 219 4.44 -23.54 -11.35
C SER A 219 3.26 -23.11 -12.21
N ILE A 220 2.22 -23.94 -12.22
CA ILE A 220 0.96 -23.71 -12.90
C ILE A 220 0.27 -22.52 -12.23
N SER A 221 0.17 -21.39 -12.92
CA SER A 221 -0.59 -20.23 -12.44
C SER A 221 -2.09 -20.49 -12.62
N VAL A 222 -2.81 -20.54 -11.50
CA VAL A 222 -4.27 -20.46 -11.50
C VAL A 222 -4.62 -19.00 -11.73
N ASN A 223 -5.19 -18.69 -12.90
CA ASN A 223 -5.57 -17.33 -13.31
C ASN A 223 -6.59 -16.74 -12.33
N LYS A 224 -6.11 -15.91 -11.41
CA LYS A 224 -6.93 -15.01 -10.60
C LYS A 224 -6.90 -13.65 -11.30
N TRP A 225 -8.05 -13.18 -11.76
CA TRP A 225 -8.18 -11.87 -12.39
C TRP A 225 -7.85 -10.80 -11.34
N HIS A 226 -6.68 -10.17 -11.45
CA HIS A 226 -6.30 -9.03 -10.60
C HIS A 226 -6.98 -7.76 -11.10
N ARG A 227 -7.39 -6.87 -10.18
CA ARG A 227 -8.19 -5.67 -10.48
C ARG A 227 -7.35 -4.46 -10.88
N LEU A 228 -6.04 -4.61 -11.03
CA LEU A 228 -5.16 -3.63 -11.68
C LEU A 228 -5.74 -3.15 -13.03
N SER A 229 -6.48 -4.01 -13.75
CA SER A 229 -7.18 -3.69 -15.00
C SER A 229 -8.47 -2.86 -14.83
N VAL A 230 -9.12 -2.88 -13.66
CA VAL A 230 -10.43 -2.23 -13.40
C VAL A 230 -10.31 -0.72 -13.27
N PHE A 231 -9.10 -0.17 -13.09
CA PHE A 231 -8.87 1.28 -13.12
C PHE A 231 -9.03 1.92 -14.50
N LYS A 232 -9.29 1.13 -15.57
CA LYS A 232 -9.68 1.64 -16.89
C LYS A 232 -10.98 2.45 -16.93
N SER A 233 -11.86 2.37 -15.92
CA SER A 233 -13.26 2.82 -16.05
C SER A 233 -13.66 4.08 -15.27
N LEU A 234 -12.76 4.75 -14.54
CA LEU A 234 -13.12 5.97 -13.79
C LEU A 234 -12.39 7.25 -14.25
N ALA A 235 -11.52 7.14 -15.24
CA ALA A 235 -10.81 8.29 -15.83
C ALA A 235 -11.36 8.73 -17.20
N THR A 236 -12.34 8.01 -17.76
CA THR A 236 -12.90 8.26 -19.11
C THR A 236 -14.40 8.61 -19.11
N SER A 237 -14.99 9.01 -18.00
CA SER A 237 -16.34 9.61 -17.99
C SER A 237 -16.34 11.14 -18.05
N GLY A 238 -15.36 11.71 -18.77
CA GLY A 238 -15.47 13.05 -19.34
C GLY A 238 -15.93 12.90 -20.78
N GLU A 239 -17.13 13.39 -21.08
CA GLU A 239 -17.84 13.32 -22.37
C GLU A 239 -18.66 12.03 -22.61
N LEU A 240 -19.91 12.05 -22.13
CA LEU A 240 -21.06 11.66 -22.95
C LEU A 240 -22.33 12.36 -22.42
N ASN A 241 -22.66 13.44 -23.13
CA ASN A 241 -23.97 14.00 -23.44
C ASN A 241 -25.18 13.70 -22.54
N ASP A 242 -25.79 14.81 -22.09
CA ASP A 242 -27.24 15.06 -22.08
C ASP A 242 -28.12 13.93 -22.64
N GLN A 243 -28.65 13.07 -21.76
CA GLN A 243 -29.89 12.31 -22.02
C GLN A 243 -30.51 11.63 -20.79
N THR A 244 -30.58 12.32 -19.64
CA THR A 244 -31.38 11.85 -18.48
C THR A 244 -32.55 12.74 -18.10
N SER A 245 -32.89 13.75 -18.92
CA SER A 245 -34.18 14.45 -18.85
C SER A 245 -35.29 13.69 -19.58
N LEU A 246 -35.49 12.40 -19.27
CA LEU A 246 -36.57 11.62 -19.90
C LEU A 246 -37.09 10.46 -19.05
N PHE A 247 -37.05 10.52 -17.72
CA PHE A 247 -37.84 9.62 -16.85
C PHE A 247 -38.30 10.28 -15.54
N ILE A 248 -38.79 11.53 -15.60
CA ILE A 248 -39.62 12.11 -14.52
C ILE A 248 -40.70 12.96 -15.17
N ASN A 249 -41.78 12.33 -15.64
CA ASN A 249 -43.13 12.91 -15.74
C ASN A 249 -44.08 11.95 -16.47
N GLN A 250 -44.58 10.92 -15.78
CA GLN A 250 -45.91 10.35 -16.04
C GLN A 250 -46.40 9.67 -14.76
N ASN A 251 -46.90 10.48 -13.81
CA ASN A 251 -48.03 10.14 -12.96
C ASN A 251 -48.35 11.37 -12.09
N ASN A 252 -49.01 12.34 -12.71
CA ASN A 252 -49.84 13.32 -12.00
C ASN A 252 -50.88 13.93 -12.97
N GLY A 253 -52.16 13.61 -12.69
CA GLY A 253 -53.37 14.27 -13.19
C GLY A 253 -53.98 13.66 -14.46
N LEU A 254 -55.29 13.45 -14.59
CA LEU A 254 -56.47 13.84 -13.81
C LEU A 254 -57.70 13.14 -14.43
N ILE A 255 -58.65 12.71 -13.58
CA ILE A 255 -60.12 12.93 -13.60
C ILE A 255 -60.75 11.92 -12.62
#